data_AF-A0AAW2PC76-F1
#
_entry.id   AF-A0AAW2PC76-F1
#
_cell.length_a   1.000
_cell.length_b   1.000
_cell.length_c   1.000
_cell.angle_alpha   90.00
_cell.angle_beta   90.00
_cell.angle_gamma   90.00
#
_symmetry.space_group_name_H-M   'P 1'
#
loop_
_entity.id
_entity.type
_entity.pdbx_description
1 polymer ?
#
loop_
_entity_poly.entity_id
_entity_poly.type
_entity_poly.pdbx_seq_one_letter_code
_entity_poly.pdbx_strand_id
1 'polypeptide(L)'
;MERILLSTLRWRMRSITPFSFLQHFISLLKIEDPSLTQCLKHRASEIIFTVQQELKLLEYKPSTIAASALLCAIHDSTPTTFCSSDSAITSCEYVDKDILSECFGVMQEMMTREVYGLSLDESACGTVTQISVLDRQRTSEEGTSSSGPGFRKRQHQAAEVKWFLRQR
;
A
#
# COMPACT_ATOMS: atom_id res chain seq x y z
N MET A 1 5.86 -21.77 21.70
CA MET A 1 4.49 -21.90 21.15
C MET A 1 4.46 -22.13 19.63
N GLU A 2 5.55 -21.89 18.90
CA GLU A 2 5.64 -22.12 17.44
C GLU A 2 5.39 -23.58 16.99
N ARG A 3 5.99 -24.58 17.65
CA ARG A 3 5.80 -26.01 17.29
C ARG A 3 4.34 -26.47 17.35
N ILE A 4 3.54 -25.90 18.25
CA ILE A 4 2.12 -26.22 18.37
C ILE A 4 1.39 -25.72 17.12
N LEU A 5 1.59 -24.46 16.73
CA LEU A 5 1.01 -23.88 15.50
C LEU A 5 1.42 -24.64 14.24
N LEU A 6 2.71 -24.99 14.11
CA LEU A 6 3.19 -25.77 12.96
C LEU A 6 2.57 -27.18 12.95
N SER A 7 2.42 -27.81 14.11
CA SER A 7 1.78 -29.12 14.21
C SER A 7 0.27 -29.08 13.91
N THR A 8 -0.45 -28.06 14.39
CA THR A 8 -1.90 -27.91 14.17
C THR A 8 -2.21 -27.58 12.71
N LEU A 9 -1.42 -26.71 12.07
CA LEU A 9 -1.50 -26.41 10.64
C LEU A 9 -0.92 -27.52 9.75
N ARG A 10 -0.43 -28.63 10.35
CA ARG A 10 0.21 -29.75 9.63
C ARG A 10 1.32 -29.28 8.69
N TRP A 11 2.11 -28.30 9.15
CA TRP A 11 3.19 -27.65 8.39
C TRP A 11 2.75 -26.93 7.11
N ARG A 12 1.44 -26.72 6.91
CA ARG A 12 0.90 -25.95 5.78
C ARG A 12 0.85 -24.46 6.09
N MET A 13 2.03 -23.83 6.08
CA MET A 13 2.19 -22.39 6.34
C MET A 13 1.89 -21.51 5.12
N ARG A 14 1.61 -22.11 3.95
CA ARG A 14 1.27 -21.36 2.73
C ARG A 14 -0.23 -21.08 2.72
N SER A 15 -0.61 -19.87 3.12
CA SER A 15 -1.95 -19.34 2.86
C SER A 15 -2.05 -18.86 1.42
N ILE A 16 -3.24 -19.01 0.83
CA ILE A 16 -3.55 -18.39 -0.45
C ILE A 16 -3.94 -16.94 -0.15
N THR A 17 -3.23 -16.00 -0.78
CA THR A 17 -3.46 -14.56 -0.60
C THR A 17 -4.10 -13.94 -1.84
N PRO A 18 -4.89 -12.86 -1.72
CA PRO A 18 -5.45 -12.15 -2.87
C PRO A 18 -4.38 -11.70 -3.88
N PHE A 19 -3.17 -11.37 -3.40
CA PHE A 19 -2.03 -11.02 -4.25
C PHE A 19 -1.64 -12.09 -5.27
N SER A 20 -1.88 -13.37 -4.96
CA SER A 20 -1.61 -14.48 -5.89
C SER A 20 -2.51 -14.42 -7.13
N PHE A 21 -3.75 -13.95 -6.96
CA PHE A 21 -4.72 -13.80 -8.05
C PHE A 21 -4.60 -12.45 -8.77
N LEU A 22 -4.14 -11.41 -8.08
CA LEU A 22 -3.98 -10.08 -8.65
C LEU A 22 -3.09 -10.09 -9.90
N GLN A 23 -1.98 -10.82 -9.88
CA GLN A 23 -1.11 -10.98 -11.06
C GLN A 23 -1.84 -11.65 -12.23
N HIS A 24 -2.70 -12.63 -11.95
CA HIS A 24 -3.49 -13.30 -12.97
C HIS A 24 -4.48 -12.31 -13.62
N PHE A 25 -5.25 -11.57 -12.84
CA PHE A 25 -6.20 -10.60 -13.39
C PHE A 25 -5.53 -9.47 -14.16
N ILE A 26 -4.38 -8.96 -13.70
CA ILE A 26 -3.61 -7.97 -14.45
C ILE A 26 -3.20 -8.49 -15.83
N SER A 27 -2.81 -9.77 -15.92
CA SER A 27 -2.44 -10.38 -17.21
C SER A 27 -3.62 -10.46 -18.19
N LEU A 28 -4.87 -10.48 -17.70
CA LEU A 28 -6.08 -10.47 -18.53
C LEU A 28 -6.32 -9.10 -19.18
N LEU A 29 -5.83 -8.01 -18.56
CA LEU A 29 -6.06 -6.64 -19.03
C LEU A 29 -5.24 -6.28 -20.27
N LYS A 30 -4.20 -7.06 -20.60
CA LYS A 30 -3.32 -6.86 -21.78
C LYS A 30 -2.88 -5.41 -21.98
N ILE A 31 -2.51 -4.73 -20.88
CA ILE A 31 -2.04 -3.34 -20.88
C ILE A 31 -0.67 -3.28 -21.58
N GLU A 32 -0.55 -2.45 -22.62
CA GLU A 32 0.71 -2.30 -23.37
C GLU A 32 1.78 -1.52 -22.59
N ASP A 33 1.37 -0.59 -21.72
CA ASP A 33 2.27 0.22 -20.93
C ASP A 33 2.64 -0.47 -19.60
N PRO A 34 3.92 -0.82 -19.39
CA PRO A 34 4.38 -1.43 -18.14
C PRO A 34 4.27 -0.48 -16.94
N SER A 35 4.34 0.84 -17.15
CA SER A 35 4.24 1.82 -16.06
C SER A 35 2.81 1.90 -15.51
N LEU A 36 1.81 1.89 -16.40
CA LEU A 36 0.40 1.81 -16.02
C LEU A 36 0.10 0.50 -15.29
N THR A 37 0.64 -0.61 -15.79
CA THR A 37 0.51 -1.92 -15.15
C THR A 37 1.06 -1.91 -13.72
N GLN A 38 2.22 -1.30 -13.50
CA GLN A 38 2.81 -1.16 -12.16
C GLN A 38 2.00 -0.24 -11.25
N CYS A 39 1.51 0.89 -11.77
CA CYS A 39 0.66 1.81 -11.02
C CYS A 39 -0.63 1.11 -10.56
N LEU A 40 -1.28 0.38 -11.47
CA LEU A 40 -2.49 -0.37 -11.20
C LEU A 40 -2.24 -1.50 -10.18
N LYS A 41 -1.14 -2.24 -10.33
CA LYS A 41 -0.71 -3.25 -9.36
C LYS A 41 -0.50 -2.64 -7.98
N HIS A 42 0.19 -1.52 -7.91
CA HIS A 42 0.44 -0.81 -6.66
C HIS A 42 -0.87 -0.37 -6.02
N ARG A 43 -1.75 0.29 -6.77
CA ARG A 43 -3.05 0.75 -6.27
C ARG A 43 -3.93 -0.38 -5.77
N ALA A 44 -4.04 -1.46 -6.53
CA ALA A 44 -4.81 -2.64 -6.11
C ALA A 44 -4.19 -3.31 -4.85
N SER A 45 -2.86 -3.26 -4.70
CA SER A 45 -2.19 -3.78 -3.50
C SER A 45 -2.51 -2.95 -2.26
N GLU A 46 -2.48 -1.62 -2.37
CA GLU A 46 -2.89 -0.71 -1.30
C GLU A 46 -4.33 -0.98 -0.86
N ILE A 47 -5.24 -1.13 -1.83
CA ILE A 47 -6.64 -1.48 -1.55
C ILE A 47 -6.72 -2.79 -0.77
N ILE A 48 -5.99 -3.82 -1.20
CA ILE A 48 -5.95 -5.12 -0.50
C ILE A 48 -5.44 -4.97 0.95
N PHE A 49 -4.49 -4.07 1.22
CA PHE A 49 -4.01 -3.84 2.58
C PHE A 49 -5.03 -3.09 3.44
N THR A 50 -5.68 -2.06 2.91
CA THR A 50 -6.75 -1.32 3.57
C THR A 50 -7.87 -2.26 4.02
N VAL A 51 -8.34 -3.10 3.10
CA VAL A 51 -9.53 -3.93 3.33
C VAL A 51 -9.27 -5.17 4.19
N GLN A 52 -8.01 -5.54 4.44
CA GLN A 52 -7.64 -6.68 5.30
C GLN A 52 -8.05 -6.50 6.76
N GLN A 53 -8.30 -5.27 7.19
CA GLN A 53 -8.70 -4.97 8.56
C GLN A 53 -10.20 -5.25 8.80
N GLU A 54 -10.97 -5.46 7.74
CA GLU A 54 -12.42 -5.61 7.81
C GLU A 54 -12.86 -7.07 7.83
N LEU A 55 -13.59 -7.44 8.89
CA LEU A 55 -14.08 -8.81 9.10
C LEU A 55 -15.03 -9.27 8.00
N LYS A 56 -15.79 -8.33 7.41
CA LYS A 56 -16.73 -8.62 6.30
C LYS A 56 -16.01 -9.21 5.09
N LEU A 57 -14.72 -8.91 4.91
CA LEU A 57 -13.96 -9.47 3.79
C LEU A 57 -13.56 -10.93 3.97
N LEU A 58 -13.61 -11.46 5.20
CA LEU A 58 -13.29 -12.86 5.48
C LEU A 58 -14.33 -13.84 4.90
N GLU A 59 -15.52 -13.35 4.55
CA GLU A 59 -16.58 -14.14 3.92
C GLU A 59 -16.32 -14.40 2.43
N TYR A 60 -15.47 -13.59 1.80
CA TYR A 60 -15.17 -13.69 0.37
C TYR A 60 -13.93 -14.53 0.09
N LYS A 61 -13.91 -15.17 -1.08
CA LYS A 61 -12.72 -15.89 -1.56
C LYS A 61 -11.60 -14.90 -1.90
N PRO A 62 -10.33 -15.26 -1.68
CA PRO A 62 -9.20 -14.41 -2.06
C PRO A 62 -9.18 -14.02 -3.55
N SER A 63 -9.73 -14.85 -4.44
CA SER A 63 -9.89 -14.54 -5.87
C SER A 63 -10.87 -13.39 -6.09
N THR A 64 -12.03 -13.41 -5.43
CA THR A 64 -13.03 -12.34 -5.49
C THR A 64 -12.47 -11.04 -4.94
N ILE A 65 -11.81 -11.09 -3.78
CA ILE A 65 -11.16 -9.92 -3.17
C ILE A 65 -10.15 -9.30 -4.14
N ALA A 66 -9.33 -10.11 -4.80
CA ALA A 66 -8.34 -9.60 -5.75
C ALA A 66 -8.99 -8.96 -6.99
N ALA A 67 -10.07 -9.56 -7.51
CA ALA A 67 -10.81 -9.01 -8.64
C ALA A 67 -11.52 -7.69 -8.28
N SER A 68 -12.20 -7.63 -7.13
CA SER A 68 -12.84 -6.42 -6.62
C SER A 68 -11.83 -5.31 -6.38
N ALA A 69 -10.70 -5.61 -5.75
CA ALA A 69 -9.65 -4.61 -5.52
C ALA A 69 -9.06 -4.06 -6.82
N LEU A 70 -8.92 -4.92 -7.83
CA LEU A 70 -8.47 -4.50 -9.16
C LEU A 70 -9.49 -3.60 -9.85
N LEU A 71 -10.78 -3.93 -9.77
CA LEU A 71 -11.86 -3.08 -10.27
C LEU A 71 -11.87 -1.72 -9.56
N CYS A 72 -11.74 -1.70 -8.22
CA CYS A 72 -11.63 -0.45 -7.47
C CYS A 72 -10.43 0.40 -7.95
N ALA A 73 -9.26 -0.23 -8.17
CA ALA A 73 -8.09 0.46 -8.69
C ALA A 73 -8.30 1.03 -10.11
N ILE A 74 -9.03 0.30 -10.96
CA ILE A 74 -9.41 0.75 -12.30
C ILE A 74 -10.38 1.95 -12.20
N HIS A 75 -11.40 1.87 -11.37
CA HIS A 75 -12.39 2.94 -11.20
C HIS A 75 -11.80 4.21 -10.56
N ASP A 76 -10.79 4.07 -9.70
CA ASP A 76 -10.01 5.19 -9.17
C ASP A 76 -9.10 5.83 -10.24
N SER A 77 -8.72 5.08 -11.26
CA SER A 77 -7.89 5.55 -12.37
C SER A 77 -8.74 6.19 -13.48
N THR A 78 -8.11 6.86 -14.44
CA THR A 78 -8.84 7.63 -15.46
C THR A 78 -9.74 6.72 -16.32
N PRO A 79 -11.08 6.94 -16.35
CA PRO A 79 -12.06 6.00 -16.92
C PRO A 79 -11.83 5.64 -18.40
N THR A 80 -11.17 6.52 -19.14
CA THR A 80 -10.92 6.36 -20.57
C THR A 80 -9.89 5.28 -20.89
N THR A 81 -9.02 4.92 -19.95
CA THR A 81 -7.93 3.96 -20.20
C THR A 81 -8.35 2.49 -20.08
N PHE A 82 -9.48 2.22 -19.43
CA PHE A 82 -9.86 0.88 -18.99
C PHE A 82 -11.31 0.49 -19.34
N CYS A 83 -11.98 1.18 -20.27
CA CYS A 83 -13.38 0.93 -20.61
C CYS A 83 -13.72 -0.54 -20.99
N SER A 84 -12.73 -1.36 -21.38
CA SER A 84 -12.90 -2.80 -21.68
C SER A 84 -12.46 -3.76 -20.56
N SER A 85 -11.77 -3.30 -19.51
CA SER A 85 -11.19 -4.18 -18.47
C SER A 85 -12.25 -4.87 -17.62
N ASP A 86 -13.36 -4.19 -17.34
CA ASP A 86 -14.40 -4.67 -16.44
C ASP A 86 -15.03 -5.95 -17.01
N SER A 87 -15.21 -5.98 -18.33
CA SER A 87 -15.71 -7.15 -19.04
C SER A 87 -14.73 -8.33 -19.01
N ALA A 88 -13.41 -8.07 -18.99
CA ALA A 88 -12.39 -9.11 -18.92
C ALA A 88 -12.30 -9.75 -17.52
N ILE A 89 -12.49 -8.95 -16.47
CA ILE A 89 -12.47 -9.44 -15.09
C ILE A 89 -13.78 -10.20 -14.78
N THR A 90 -14.92 -9.66 -15.18
CA THR A 90 -16.25 -10.27 -14.94
C THR A 90 -16.53 -11.51 -15.79
N SER A 91 -15.81 -11.72 -16.89
CA SER A 91 -15.91 -12.93 -17.72
C SER A 91 -15.02 -14.08 -17.24
N CYS A 92 -14.24 -13.88 -16.18
CA CYS A 92 -13.38 -14.90 -15.63
C CYS A 92 -14.19 -15.99 -14.91
N GLU A 93 -14.05 -17.25 -15.34
CA GLU A 93 -14.80 -18.41 -14.81
C GLU A 93 -14.60 -18.63 -13.30
N TYR A 94 -13.48 -18.17 -12.75
CA TYR A 94 -13.12 -18.33 -11.34
C TYR A 94 -13.83 -17.33 -10.40
N VAL A 95 -14.62 -16.41 -10.94
CA VAL A 95 -15.25 -15.32 -10.19
C VAL A 95 -16.75 -15.29 -10.48
N ASP A 96 -17.54 -15.42 -9.42
CA ASP A 96 -18.98 -15.23 -9.48
C ASP A 96 -19.30 -13.73 -9.59
N LYS A 97 -20.11 -13.33 -10.58
CA LYS A 97 -20.43 -11.93 -10.86
C LYS A 97 -21.23 -11.27 -9.75
N ASP A 98 -22.16 -12.00 -9.15
CA ASP A 98 -23.04 -11.44 -8.13
C ASP A 98 -22.22 -11.17 -6.87
N ILE A 99 -21.43 -12.16 -6.45
CA ILE A 99 -20.52 -12.05 -5.29
C ILE A 99 -19.43 -10.99 -5.53
N LEU A 100 -18.93 -10.87 -6.77
CA LEU A 100 -17.95 -9.86 -7.14
C LEU A 100 -18.53 -8.45 -6.98
N SER A 101 -19.77 -8.23 -7.45
CA SER A 101 -20.44 -6.94 -7.36
C SER A 101 -20.70 -6.53 -5.91
N GLU A 102 -21.07 -7.49 -5.05
CA GLU A 102 -21.26 -7.28 -3.62
C GLU A 102 -19.94 -6.89 -2.95
N CYS A 103 -18.89 -7.69 -3.16
CA CYS A 103 -17.56 -7.44 -2.59
C CYS A 103 -16.99 -6.10 -3.08
N PHE A 104 -17.19 -5.76 -4.35
CA PHE A 104 -16.80 -4.46 -4.92
C PHE A 104 -17.52 -3.29 -4.23
N GLY A 105 -18.82 -3.40 -3.98
CA GLY A 105 -19.59 -2.39 -3.25
C GLY A 105 -19.06 -2.18 -1.82
N VAL A 106 -18.78 -3.28 -1.11
CA VAL A 106 -18.20 -3.20 0.24
C VAL A 106 -16.82 -2.53 0.21
N MET A 107 -15.94 -2.90 -0.73
CA MET A 107 -14.62 -2.28 -0.89
C MET A 107 -14.70 -0.78 -1.19
N GLN A 108 -15.64 -0.35 -2.02
CA GLN A 108 -15.83 1.06 -2.34
C GLN A 108 -16.37 1.85 -1.14
N GLU A 109 -17.28 1.27 -0.35
CA GLU A 109 -17.75 1.87 0.91
C GLU A 109 -16.60 2.04 1.91
N MET A 110 -15.70 1.05 2.02
CA MET A 110 -14.52 1.15 2.88
C MET A 110 -13.60 2.28 2.44
N MET A 111 -13.31 2.34 1.14
CA MET A 111 -12.39 3.32 0.59
C MET A 111 -12.92 4.76 0.75
N THR A 112 -14.22 4.95 0.61
CA THR A 112 -14.85 6.25 0.90
C THR A 112 -14.81 6.56 2.40
N ARG A 113 -15.03 5.58 3.28
CA ARG A 113 -14.94 5.76 4.74
C ARG A 113 -13.55 6.18 5.22
N GLU A 114 -12.47 5.63 4.65
CA GLU A 114 -11.11 6.07 4.99
C GLU A 114 -10.88 7.55 4.65
N VAL A 115 -11.38 8.01 3.50
CA VAL A 115 -11.26 9.42 3.08
C VAL A 115 -11.97 10.37 4.05
N TYR A 116 -13.10 9.95 4.62
CA TYR A 116 -13.82 10.74 5.64
C TYR A 116 -13.27 10.55 7.07
N GLY A 117 -12.68 9.41 7.39
CA GLY A 117 -12.02 9.14 8.68
C GLY A 117 -10.77 9.99 8.89
N LEU A 118 -10.02 10.28 7.82
CA LEU A 118 -8.88 11.19 7.82
C LEU A 118 -9.27 12.66 8.11
N SER A 119 -10.56 13.01 8.03
CA SER A 119 -11.06 14.36 8.32
C SER A 119 -11.54 14.55 9.77
N LEU A 120 -11.71 13.47 10.54
CA LEU A 120 -12.31 13.52 11.89
C LEU A 120 -11.45 12.87 12.98
N ASP A 121 -10.33 12.21 12.63
CA ASP A 121 -9.49 11.57 13.63
C ASP A 121 -7.99 11.81 13.41
N GLU A 122 -7.54 13.04 13.71
CA GLU A 122 -6.18 13.29 14.15
C GLU A 122 -6.03 12.90 15.64
N SER A 123 -6.50 11.71 16.06
CA SER A 123 -6.32 11.21 17.42
C SER A 123 -6.67 9.72 17.61
N ALA A 124 -5.88 8.81 17.04
CA ALA A 124 -5.20 7.72 17.77
C ALA A 124 -4.80 6.54 16.87
N CYS A 125 -3.54 6.55 16.43
CA CYS A 125 -2.73 5.34 16.52
C CYS A 125 -1.34 5.78 16.96
N GLY A 126 -1.13 5.77 18.28
CA GLY A 126 0.16 6.08 18.86
C GLY A 126 1.20 5.09 18.35
N THR A 127 2.10 5.57 17.50
CA THR A 127 3.39 4.95 17.24
C THR A 127 4.19 4.97 18.54
N VAL A 128 3.86 4.09 19.48
CA VAL A 128 4.72 3.82 20.63
C VAL A 128 5.81 2.85 20.13
N THR A 129 6.76 3.40 19.38
CA THR A 129 8.09 2.78 19.32
C THR A 129 8.65 2.81 20.73
N GLN A 130 8.87 1.63 21.30
CA GLN A 130 9.51 1.49 22.60
C GLN A 130 10.83 2.27 22.60
N ILE A 131 10.97 3.12 23.61
CA ILE A 131 12.18 3.91 23.86
C ILE A 131 13.37 2.95 23.99
N SER A 132 14.36 3.11 23.11
CA SER A 132 15.65 2.42 23.20
C SER A 132 16.33 2.83 24.51
N VAL A 133 16.59 1.88 25.40
CA VAL A 133 17.11 2.08 26.77
C VAL A 133 18.62 2.41 26.80
N LEU A 134 19.18 2.91 25.69
CA LEU A 134 20.58 3.27 25.56
C LEU A 134 20.74 4.78 25.40
N ASP A 135 20.25 5.55 26.36
CA ASP A 135 20.79 6.90 26.57
C ASP A 135 20.98 7.15 28.07
N ARG A 136 22.06 6.55 28.59
CA ARG A 136 22.56 6.82 29.93
C ARG A 136 23.40 8.09 29.86
N GLN A 137 22.76 9.24 29.99
CA GLN A 137 23.46 10.48 30.33
C GLN A 137 24.24 10.26 31.64
N ARG A 138 25.53 10.57 31.61
CA ARG A 138 26.32 10.81 32.81
C ARG A 138 26.88 12.22 32.71
N THR A 139 26.17 13.14 33.36
CA THR A 139 26.56 14.51 33.65
C THR A 139 27.56 14.52 34.81
N SER A 140 28.65 15.27 34.65
CA SER A 140 29.52 15.86 35.69
C SER A 140 30.64 16.57 34.92
N GLU A 141 31.12 17.78 35.19
CA GLU A 141 30.84 18.89 36.10
C GLU A 141 31.64 20.10 35.55
N GLU A 142 31.42 21.27 36.14
CA GLU A 142 32.00 22.60 35.87
C GLU A 142 33.49 22.70 35.47
N GLY A 143 33.82 23.72 34.66
CA GLY A 143 35.20 24.19 34.47
C GLY A 143 35.39 25.26 33.40
N THR A 144 35.91 26.41 33.83
CA THR A 144 36.04 27.71 33.16
C THR A 144 37.07 27.79 32.01
N SER A 145 36.81 28.72 31.08
CA SER A 145 37.76 29.59 30.35
C SER A 145 38.45 29.17 29.02
N SER A 146 38.25 30.07 28.04
CA SER A 146 39.23 30.62 27.08
C SER A 146 39.54 29.94 25.72
N SER A 147 39.42 30.78 24.67
CA SER A 147 40.13 30.85 23.38
C SER A 147 39.98 29.72 22.32
N GLY A 148 39.64 30.14 21.09
CA GLY A 148 39.44 29.32 19.88
C GLY A 148 40.71 28.67 19.28
N PRO A 149 40.77 28.26 17.98
CA PRO A 149 40.18 28.92 16.80
C PRO A 149 39.44 27.99 15.80
N GLY A 150 38.79 28.62 14.81
CA GLY A 150 37.79 28.02 13.92
C GLY A 150 38.26 27.25 12.69
N PHE A 151 37.28 26.70 11.95
CA PHE A 151 37.43 26.24 10.57
C PHE A 151 36.18 26.54 9.72
N ARG A 152 36.47 26.92 8.48
CA ARG A 152 35.61 27.51 7.44
C ARG A 152 34.70 26.48 6.75
N LYS A 153 33.56 26.94 6.20
CA LYS A 153 32.99 26.59 4.87
C LYS A 153 31.77 27.50 4.62
N ARG A 154 31.93 28.60 3.86
CA ARG A 154 31.71 28.73 2.40
C ARG A 154 30.26 28.45 1.95
N GLN A 155 29.53 29.52 1.70
CA GLN A 155 28.47 29.59 0.68
C GLN A 155 29.06 29.23 -0.69
N HIS A 156 28.38 28.40 -1.48
CA HIS A 156 28.32 28.55 -2.94
C HIS A 156 27.01 27.94 -3.46
N GLN A 157 26.46 28.69 -4.41
CA GLN A 157 25.17 28.60 -5.07
C GLN A 157 25.32 27.82 -6.39
N ALA A 158 24.20 27.31 -6.90
CA ALA A 158 23.94 26.98 -8.31
C ALA A 158 24.67 25.78 -8.93
N ALA A 159 23.91 24.73 -9.27
CA ALA A 159 23.66 24.28 -10.64
C ALA A 159 23.16 22.82 -10.66
N GLU A 160 21.85 22.60 -10.77
CA GLU A 160 21.29 21.47 -11.53
C GLU A 160 19.77 21.62 -11.78
N VAL A 161 19.37 22.75 -12.36
CA VAL A 161 18.01 22.92 -12.96
C VAL A 161 18.13 23.16 -14.47
N LYS A 162 19.16 22.59 -15.10
CA LYS A 162 19.40 22.68 -16.56
C LYS A 162 19.06 21.40 -17.33
N TRP A 163 18.29 20.50 -16.73
CA TRP A 163 17.90 19.24 -17.38
C TRP A 163 16.56 19.24 -18.11
N PHE A 164 15.73 20.30 -18.05
CA PHE A 164 14.33 20.16 -18.47
C PHE A 164 13.78 21.04 -19.60
N LEU A 165 14.54 21.93 -20.25
CA LEU A 165 14.00 22.71 -21.39
C LEU A 165 15.00 22.85 -22.55
N ARG A 166 15.49 21.71 -23.05
CA ARG A 166 16.11 21.63 -24.38
C ARG A 166 15.59 20.45 -25.18
N GLN A 167 14.26 20.36 -25.31
CA GLN A 167 13.56 19.76 -26.46
C GLN A 167 12.16 20.39 -26.60
N ARG A 168 12.11 21.56 -27.23
CA ARG A 168 11.01 21.99 -28.09
C ARG A 168 11.53 23.02 -29.08
#